data_AF-A0A3M1GIG4-F1
#
_entry.id   AF-A0A3M1GIG4-F1
#
_cell.length_a   1.000
_cell.length_b   1.000
_cell.length_c   1.000
_cell.angle_alpha   90.00
_cell.angle_beta   90.00
_cell.angle_gamma   90.00
#
_symmetry.space_group_name_H-M   'P 1'
#
loop_
_entity.id
_entity.type
_entity.pdbx_description
1 polymer ?
#
loop_
_entity_poly.entity_id
_entity_poly.type
_entity_poly.pdbx_seq_one_letter_code
_entity_poly.pdbx_strand_id
1 'polypeptide(L)'
;MNCRRARRLMSLERDGRLDESDRRALAGHLGQCAVCREAKASLGAAAEAWKAAQDRAEIPDPAVEWQHIRRAIRRAGAAARSGEAWRQREWSWWRAFSAVGGAVAAAALVLVLWRFRGSEPGAPQPGPAALGADEAVHVEFVEFAEGAENQTVYVDAETGFVVVWAEVSPMVAGS
;
A
#
# COMPACT_ATOMS: atom_id res chain seq x y z
N MET A 1 37.23 4.37 0.51
CA MET A 1 35.77 4.43 0.30
C MET A 1 35.45 4.12 -1.17
N ASN A 2 34.34 3.44 -1.46
CA ASN A 2 33.85 3.24 -2.83
C ASN A 2 32.88 4.36 -3.27
N CYS A 3 32.65 4.48 -4.58
CA CYS A 3 31.81 5.53 -5.16
C CYS A 3 30.35 5.48 -4.68
N ARG A 4 29.81 4.29 -4.39
CA ARG A 4 28.44 4.12 -3.89
C ARG A 4 28.28 4.79 -2.52
N ARG A 5 29.20 4.55 -1.59
CA ARG A 5 29.19 5.20 -0.27
C ARG A 5 29.41 6.71 -0.42
N ALA A 6 30.31 7.15 -1.30
CA ALA A 6 30.53 8.57 -1.53
C ALA A 6 29.25 9.29 -1.98
N ARG A 7 28.48 8.72 -2.91
CA ARG A 7 27.17 9.27 -3.34
C ARG A 7 26.18 9.40 -2.19
N ARG A 8 26.09 8.38 -1.33
CA ARG A 8 25.25 8.45 -0.12
C ARG A 8 25.69 9.58 0.81
N LEU A 9 26.99 9.73 1.04
CA LEU A 9 27.51 10.80 1.89
C LEU A 9 27.29 12.20 1.27
N MET A 10 27.32 12.36 -0.05
CA MET A 10 26.97 13.62 -0.71
C MET A 10 25.50 14.02 -0.45
N SER A 11 24.57 13.06 -0.47
CA SER A 11 23.17 13.32 -0.12
C SER A 11 23.02 13.75 1.33
N LEU A 12 23.70 13.05 2.26
CA LEU A 12 23.71 13.43 3.68
C LEU A 12 24.38 14.80 3.93
N GLU A 13 25.43 15.14 3.17
CA GLU A 13 26.09 16.46 3.21
C GLU A 13 25.10 17.56 2.85
N ARG A 14 24.35 17.37 1.75
CA ARG A 14 23.33 18.32 1.28
C ARG A 14 22.20 18.51 2.31
N ASP A 15 21.81 17.44 2.97
CA ASP A 15 20.74 17.48 3.96
C ASP A 15 21.25 17.99 5.34
N GLY A 16 22.53 18.35 5.47
CA GLY A 16 23.13 18.85 6.73
C GLY A 16 23.33 17.77 7.80
N ARG A 17 23.27 16.49 7.42
CA ARG A 17 23.28 15.32 8.33
C ARG A 17 24.62 14.58 8.35
N LEU A 18 25.65 15.12 7.73
CA LEU A 18 26.96 14.48 7.63
C LEU A 18 27.83 14.82 8.84
N ASP A 19 28.25 13.80 9.59
CA ASP A 19 29.21 13.97 10.69
C ASP A 19 30.63 14.30 10.19
N GLU A 20 31.51 14.71 11.11
CA GLU A 20 32.89 15.13 10.78
C GLU A 20 33.78 13.98 10.31
N SER A 21 33.53 12.74 10.76
CA SER A 21 34.30 11.57 10.33
C SER A 21 33.99 11.25 8.86
N ASP A 22 32.72 11.18 8.52
CA ASP A 22 32.24 10.92 7.17
C ASP A 22 32.55 12.09 6.23
N ARG A 23 32.55 13.34 6.72
CA ARG A 23 32.98 14.51 5.95
C ARG A 23 34.44 14.41 5.52
N ARG A 24 35.35 14.04 6.42
CA ARG A 24 36.76 13.80 6.09
C ARG A 24 36.94 12.65 5.12
N ALA A 25 36.19 11.55 5.31
CA ALA A 25 36.22 10.41 4.39
C ALA A 25 35.75 10.79 2.98
N LEU A 26 34.67 11.59 2.87
CA LEU A 26 34.15 12.13 1.62
C LEU A 26 35.15 13.06 0.94
N ALA A 27 35.74 14.00 1.68
CA ALA A 27 36.77 14.90 1.16
C ALA A 27 37.98 14.13 0.60
N GLY A 28 38.47 13.11 1.33
CA GLY A 28 39.57 12.27 0.86
C GLY A 28 39.24 11.52 -0.44
N HIS A 29 38.03 10.96 -0.55
CA HIS A 29 37.61 10.29 -1.78
C HIS A 29 37.44 11.26 -2.95
N LEU A 30 36.89 12.44 -2.71
CA LEU A 30 36.74 13.49 -3.73
C LEU A 30 38.09 13.99 -4.24
N GLY A 31 39.13 14.01 -3.40
CA GLY A 31 40.50 14.32 -3.83
C GLY A 31 41.02 13.35 -4.91
N GLN A 32 40.59 12.09 -4.86
CA GLN A 32 41.14 11.02 -5.70
C GLN A 32 40.22 10.60 -6.86
N CYS A 33 38.90 10.81 -6.75
CA CYS A 33 37.93 10.31 -7.72
C CYS A 33 37.29 11.43 -8.56
N ALA A 34 37.68 11.55 -9.83
CA ALA A 34 37.14 12.55 -10.76
C ALA A 34 35.62 12.39 -10.99
N VAL A 35 35.14 11.17 -11.16
CA VAL A 35 33.71 10.87 -11.39
C VAL A 35 32.85 11.36 -10.22
N CYS A 36 33.32 11.19 -8.98
CA CYS A 36 32.59 11.66 -7.80
C CYS A 36 32.65 13.19 -7.65
N ARG A 37 33.73 13.85 -8.07
CA ARG A 37 33.79 15.32 -8.11
C ARG A 37 32.79 15.90 -9.10
N GLU A 38 32.75 15.34 -10.32
CA GLU A 38 31.81 15.77 -11.35
C GLU A 38 30.36 15.56 -10.89
N ALA A 39 30.05 14.41 -10.28
CA ALA A 39 28.74 14.17 -9.70
C ALA A 39 28.38 15.20 -8.61
N LYS A 40 29.30 15.55 -7.72
CA LYS A 40 29.08 16.57 -6.69
C LYS A 40 28.85 17.96 -7.31
N ALA A 41 29.62 18.32 -8.35
CA ALA A 41 29.43 19.58 -9.06
C ALA A 41 28.07 19.64 -9.78
N SER A 42 27.68 18.55 -10.43
CA SER A 42 26.38 18.43 -11.11
C SER A 42 25.21 18.57 -10.12
N LEU A 43 25.29 17.92 -8.96
CA LEU A 43 24.31 18.07 -7.88
C LEU A 43 24.23 19.51 -7.37
N GLY A 44 25.37 20.19 -7.20
CA GLY A 44 25.42 21.60 -6.82
C GLY A 44 24.76 22.51 -7.85
N ALA A 45 25.07 22.32 -9.14
CA ALA A 45 24.46 23.10 -10.22
C ALA A 45 22.94 22.90 -10.30
N ALA A 46 22.46 21.66 -10.14
CA ALA A 46 21.03 21.37 -10.11
C ALA A 46 20.32 22.02 -8.91
N ALA A 47 20.96 22.02 -7.73
CA ALA A 47 20.40 22.66 -6.54
C ALA A 47 20.31 24.18 -6.70
N GLU A 48 21.33 24.83 -7.24
CA GLU A 48 21.31 26.28 -7.52
C GLU A 48 20.26 26.64 -8.58
N ALA A 49 20.15 25.83 -9.65
CA ALA A 49 19.11 26.03 -10.66
C ALA A 49 17.69 25.88 -10.08
N TRP A 50 17.49 24.90 -9.20
CA TRP A 50 16.22 24.71 -8.48
C TRP A 50 15.90 25.91 -7.59
N LYS A 51 16.87 26.39 -6.80
CA LYS A 51 16.70 27.55 -5.91
C LYS A 51 16.34 28.81 -6.71
N ALA A 52 17.07 29.07 -7.80
CA ALA A 52 16.78 30.18 -8.70
C ALA A 52 15.41 30.05 -9.41
N ALA A 53 14.90 28.85 -9.59
CA ALA A 53 13.55 28.62 -10.10
C ALA A 53 12.49 28.87 -9.01
N GLN A 54 12.73 28.43 -7.77
CA GLN A 54 11.84 28.68 -6.64
C GLN A 54 11.69 30.17 -6.33
N ASP A 55 12.79 30.94 -6.37
CA ASP A 55 12.75 32.39 -6.12
C ASP A 55 11.92 33.16 -7.16
N ARG A 56 11.69 32.56 -8.33
CA ARG A 56 10.86 33.10 -9.42
C ARG A 56 9.49 32.45 -9.52
N ALA A 57 9.23 31.41 -8.75
CA ALA A 57 7.96 30.71 -8.79
C ALA A 57 6.89 31.58 -8.12
N GLU A 58 5.82 31.87 -8.87
CA GLU A 58 4.63 32.47 -8.29
C GLU A 58 4.01 31.47 -7.32
N ILE A 59 3.91 31.84 -6.04
CA ILE A 59 3.27 31.00 -5.03
C ILE A 59 1.76 31.13 -5.26
N PRO A 60 1.06 30.06 -5.68
CA PRO A 60 -0.36 30.14 -5.93
C PRO A 60 -1.12 30.41 -4.63
N ASP A 61 -2.25 31.10 -4.71
CA ASP A 61 -3.09 31.40 -3.54
C ASP A 61 -3.49 30.08 -2.84
N PRO A 62 -3.01 29.84 -1.60
CA PRO A 62 -3.29 28.61 -0.88
C PRO A 62 -4.79 28.36 -0.69
N ALA A 63 -5.61 29.41 -0.57
CA ALA A 63 -7.05 29.27 -0.40
C ALA A 63 -7.71 28.72 -1.66
N VAL A 64 -7.27 29.17 -2.84
CA VAL A 64 -7.78 28.70 -4.14
C VAL A 64 -7.33 27.28 -4.40
N GLU A 65 -6.03 26.99 -4.24
CA GLU A 65 -5.48 25.65 -4.47
C GLU A 65 -6.07 24.62 -3.50
N TRP A 66 -6.26 24.99 -2.23
CA TRP A 66 -6.89 24.10 -1.26
C TRP A 66 -8.35 23.78 -1.60
N GLN A 67 -9.08 24.73 -2.19
CA GLN A 67 -10.41 24.44 -2.71
C GLN A 67 -10.36 23.47 -3.90
N HIS A 68 -9.38 23.62 -4.79
CA HIS A 68 -9.20 22.74 -5.94
C HIS A 68 -8.90 21.30 -5.48
N ILE A 69 -7.98 21.13 -4.55
CA ILE A 69 -7.64 19.83 -3.93
C ILE A 69 -8.87 19.23 -3.26
N ARG A 70 -9.61 19.98 -2.42
CA ARG A 70 -10.83 19.48 -1.77
C ARG A 70 -11.92 19.07 -2.77
N ARG A 71 -12.05 19.78 -3.90
CA ARG A 71 -12.97 19.39 -4.97
C ARG A 71 -12.51 18.13 -5.69
N ALA A 72 -11.21 17.95 -5.91
CA ALA A 72 -10.65 16.74 -6.51
C ALA A 72 -10.89 15.52 -5.60
N ILE A 73 -10.57 15.63 -4.30
CA ILE A 73 -10.79 14.57 -3.31
C ILE A 73 -12.27 14.19 -3.23
N ARG A 74 -13.18 15.18 -3.16
CA ARG A 74 -14.63 14.90 -3.10
C ARG A 74 -15.13 14.19 -4.36
N ARG A 75 -14.63 14.57 -5.54
CA ARG A 75 -14.99 13.91 -6.80
C ARG A 75 -14.48 12.47 -6.85
N ALA A 76 -13.23 12.23 -6.44
CA ALA A 76 -12.67 10.89 -6.37
C ALA A 76 -13.47 10.00 -5.41
N GLY A 77 -13.79 10.49 -4.21
CA GLY A 77 -14.60 9.75 -3.24
C GLY A 77 -16.05 9.53 -3.69
N ALA A 78 -16.65 10.47 -4.42
CA ALA A 78 -17.99 10.29 -4.98
C ALA A 78 -18.01 9.22 -6.09
N ALA A 79 -16.98 9.21 -6.96
CA ALA A 79 -16.83 8.20 -7.99
C ALA A 79 -16.69 6.79 -7.38
N ALA A 80 -15.85 6.64 -6.34
CA ALA A 80 -15.69 5.37 -5.62
C ALA A 80 -17.03 4.85 -5.06
N ARG A 81 -17.76 5.69 -4.31
CA ARG A 81 -19.08 5.32 -3.75
C ARG A 81 -20.12 4.97 -4.81
N SER A 82 -20.09 5.65 -5.97
CA SER A 82 -21.01 5.35 -7.06
C SER A 82 -20.74 3.97 -7.70
N GLY A 83 -19.47 3.54 -7.76
CA GLY A 83 -19.10 2.20 -8.21
C GLY A 83 -19.54 1.10 -7.24
N GLU A 84 -19.40 1.35 -5.93
CA GLU A 84 -19.86 0.43 -4.88
C GLU A 84 -21.39 0.26 -4.89
N ALA A 85 -22.13 1.35 -5.06
CA ALA A 85 -23.59 1.31 -5.16
C ALA A 85 -24.08 0.51 -6.38
N TRP A 86 -23.35 0.60 -7.51
CA TRP A 86 -23.66 -0.18 -8.70
C TRP A 86 -23.36 -1.69 -8.49
N ARG A 87 -22.20 -2.02 -7.88
CA ARG A 87 -21.84 -3.40 -7.52
C ARG A 87 -22.84 -4.03 -6.53
N GLN A 88 -23.29 -3.29 -5.51
CA GLN A 88 -24.28 -3.80 -4.56
C GLN A 88 -25.63 -4.08 -5.24
N ARG A 89 -26.04 -3.23 -6.18
CA ARG A 89 -27.29 -3.42 -6.92
C ARG A 89 -27.23 -4.65 -7.83
N GLU A 90 -26.11 -4.85 -8.52
CA GLU A 90 -25.90 -6.03 -9.38
C GLU A 90 -25.85 -7.33 -8.56
N TRP A 91 -25.18 -7.31 -7.40
CA TRP A 91 -25.15 -8.45 -6.47
C TRP A 91 -26.55 -8.79 -5.93
N SER A 92 -27.34 -7.77 -5.55
CA SER A 92 -28.70 -7.99 -5.03
C SER A 92 -29.63 -8.64 -6.06
N TRP A 93 -29.49 -8.28 -7.34
CA TRP A 93 -30.27 -8.84 -8.43
C TRP A 93 -29.90 -10.30 -8.69
N TRP A 94 -28.60 -10.63 -8.67
CA TRP A 94 -28.13 -12.02 -8.77
C TRP A 94 -28.61 -12.88 -7.58
N ARG A 95 -28.64 -12.32 -6.36
CA ARG A 95 -29.22 -13.03 -5.20
C ARG A 95 -30.72 -13.32 -5.39
N ALA A 96 -31.49 -12.36 -5.91
CA ALA A 96 -32.91 -12.57 -6.21
C ALA A 96 -33.14 -13.68 -7.25
N PHE A 97 -32.29 -13.75 -8.28
CA PHE A 97 -32.35 -14.83 -9.28
C PHE A 97 -31.87 -16.18 -8.73
N SER A 98 -30.86 -16.21 -7.86
CA SER A 98 -30.39 -17.45 -7.24
C SER A 98 -31.41 -18.08 -6.28
N ALA A 99 -32.28 -17.28 -5.65
CA ALA A 99 -33.32 -17.80 -4.78
C ALA A 99 -34.38 -18.60 -5.55
N VAL A 100 -34.74 -18.15 -6.76
CA VAL A 100 -35.71 -18.84 -7.63
C VAL A 100 -35.05 -20.01 -8.37
N GLY A 101 -33.82 -19.82 -8.88
CA GLY A 101 -33.07 -20.88 -9.57
C GLY A 101 -32.64 -22.03 -8.65
N GLY A 102 -32.28 -21.72 -7.41
CA GLY A 102 -31.86 -22.71 -6.41
C GLY A 102 -32.96 -23.71 -6.06
N ALA A 103 -34.21 -23.27 -5.95
CA ALA A 103 -35.35 -24.15 -5.68
C ALA A 103 -35.62 -25.13 -6.83
N VAL A 104 -35.51 -24.66 -8.08
CA VAL A 104 -35.69 -25.51 -9.27
C VAL A 104 -34.53 -26.50 -9.42
N ALA A 105 -33.30 -26.06 -9.19
CA ALA A 105 -32.13 -26.94 -9.23
C ALA A 105 -32.15 -27.99 -8.12
N ALA A 106 -32.53 -27.61 -6.89
CA ALA A 106 -32.68 -28.55 -5.77
C ALA A 106 -33.79 -29.58 -6.04
N ALA A 107 -34.94 -29.14 -6.58
CA ALA A 107 -36.02 -30.04 -6.96
C ALA A 107 -35.60 -31.02 -8.07
N ALA A 108 -34.90 -30.54 -9.10
CA ALA A 108 -34.35 -31.38 -10.16
C ALA A 108 -33.29 -32.36 -9.63
N LEU A 109 -32.42 -31.92 -8.72
CA LEU A 109 -31.40 -32.77 -8.10
C LEU A 109 -32.03 -33.87 -7.24
N VAL A 110 -33.06 -33.54 -6.44
CA VAL A 110 -33.84 -34.53 -5.69
C VAL A 110 -34.51 -35.52 -6.63
N LEU A 111 -35.06 -35.06 -7.77
CA LEU A 111 -35.71 -35.92 -8.75
C LEU A 111 -34.71 -36.88 -9.42
N VAL A 112 -33.50 -36.39 -9.77
CA VAL A 112 -32.40 -37.18 -10.31
C VAL A 112 -31.89 -38.18 -9.27
N LEU A 113 -31.61 -37.75 -8.04
CA LEU A 113 -31.17 -38.63 -6.95
C LEU A 113 -32.22 -39.69 -6.62
N TRP A 114 -33.51 -39.36 -6.68
CA TRP A 114 -34.59 -40.33 -6.52
C TRP A 114 -34.63 -41.33 -7.68
N ARG A 115 -34.41 -40.88 -8.91
CA ARG A 115 -34.34 -41.72 -10.12
C ARG A 115 -33.16 -42.69 -10.10
N PHE A 116 -32.03 -42.28 -9.51
CA PHE A 116 -30.80 -43.06 -9.41
C PHE A 116 -30.62 -43.79 -8.08
N ARG A 117 -31.58 -43.68 -7.13
CA ARG A 117 -31.54 -44.35 -5.81
C ARG A 117 -31.63 -45.89 -5.85
N GLY A 118 -31.75 -46.49 -7.03
CA GLY A 118 -31.70 -47.94 -7.25
C GLY A 118 -30.33 -48.46 -7.70
N SER A 119 -29.32 -47.59 -7.79
CA SER A 119 -27.95 -47.98 -8.17
C SER A 119 -27.05 -47.77 -6.95
N GLU A 120 -26.72 -48.84 -6.25
CA GLU A 120 -25.71 -48.80 -5.18
C GLU A 120 -24.39 -48.25 -5.74
N PRO A 121 -23.90 -47.10 -5.26
CA PRO A 121 -22.60 -46.60 -5.66
C PRO A 121 -21.54 -47.45 -4.94
N GLY A 122 -20.70 -48.14 -5.72
CA GLY A 122 -19.50 -48.77 -5.21
C GLY A 122 -18.65 -47.78 -4.42
N ALA A 123 -18.06 -48.26 -3.33
CA ALA A 123 -17.31 -47.48 -2.36
C ALA A 123 -16.30 -46.52 -3.02
N PRO A 124 -16.25 -45.25 -2.60
CA PRO A 124 -15.27 -44.30 -3.11
C PRO A 124 -13.87 -44.69 -2.62
N GLN A 125 -12.94 -44.88 -3.55
CA GLN A 125 -11.52 -44.91 -3.22
C GLN A 125 -11.05 -43.51 -2.81
N PRO A 126 -10.18 -43.39 -1.80
CA PRO A 126 -9.59 -42.11 -1.41
C PRO A 126 -8.63 -41.62 -2.51
N GLY A 127 -9.04 -40.57 -3.23
CA GLY A 127 -8.14 -39.79 -4.08
C GLY A 127 -7.24 -38.87 -3.24
N PRO A 128 -6.04 -38.53 -3.74
CA PRO A 128 -5.06 -37.73 -3.01
C PRO A 128 -5.59 -36.32 -2.71
N ALA A 129 -5.31 -35.86 -1.51
CA ALA A 129 -5.68 -34.55 -0.98
C ALA A 129 -5.37 -33.43 -1.97
N ALA A 130 -6.40 -32.71 -2.38
CA ALA A 130 -6.25 -31.41 -3.03
C ALA A 130 -5.58 -30.47 -2.03
N LEU A 131 -4.40 -29.98 -2.38
CA LEU A 131 -3.73 -28.89 -1.68
C LEU A 131 -4.64 -27.66 -1.74
N GLY A 132 -4.92 -27.09 -0.56
CA GLY A 132 -5.89 -26.04 -0.35
C GLY A 132 -5.63 -24.78 -1.17
N ALA A 133 -6.68 -24.31 -1.84
CA ALA A 133 -6.73 -23.02 -2.52
C ALA A 133 -7.46 -21.98 -1.65
N ASP A 134 -7.21 -21.99 -0.34
CA ASP A 134 -7.75 -21.04 0.64
C ASP A 134 -6.71 -20.82 1.74
N GLU A 135 -5.55 -20.26 1.38
CA GLU A 135 -4.65 -19.71 2.39
C GLU A 135 -5.05 -18.25 2.64
N ALA A 136 -6.11 -18.08 3.42
CA ALA A 136 -6.45 -16.80 4.00
C ALA A 136 -5.29 -16.38 4.91
N VAL A 137 -4.67 -15.23 4.61
CA VAL A 137 -3.62 -14.64 5.45
C VAL A 137 -4.23 -14.32 6.82
N HIS A 138 -3.97 -15.20 7.78
CA HIS A 138 -4.41 -15.05 9.15
C HIS A 138 -3.33 -14.31 9.95
N VAL A 139 -3.62 -13.06 10.32
CA VAL A 139 -2.76 -12.31 11.25
C VAL A 139 -3.20 -12.67 12.66
N GLU A 140 -2.46 -13.59 13.29
CA GLU A 140 -2.77 -14.12 14.63
C GLU A 140 -2.55 -13.07 15.73
N PHE A 141 -1.56 -12.18 15.55
CA PHE A 141 -1.24 -11.15 16.54
C PHE A 141 -0.41 -10.00 15.93
N VAL A 142 -0.64 -8.78 16.39
CA VAL A 142 0.23 -7.61 16.13
C VAL A 142 0.65 -7.06 17.48
N GLU A 143 1.95 -7.10 17.77
CA GLU A 143 2.52 -6.56 19.00
C GLU A 143 2.84 -5.07 18.81
N PHE A 144 2.39 -4.24 19.76
CA PHE A 144 2.61 -2.80 19.72
C PHE A 144 3.51 -2.36 20.88
N ALA A 145 4.31 -1.33 20.65
CA ALA A 145 5.07 -0.69 21.71
C ALA A 145 4.12 -0.03 22.73
N GLU A 146 4.46 -0.09 24.02
CA GLU A 146 3.73 0.61 25.08
C GLU A 146 3.59 2.11 24.75
N GLY A 147 2.36 2.63 24.80
CA GLY A 147 2.05 4.05 24.60
C GLY A 147 1.39 4.46 23.28
N ALA A 148 1.02 3.53 22.40
CA ALA A 148 0.25 3.85 21.20
C ALA A 148 -1.25 4.01 21.51
N GLU A 149 -1.75 5.24 21.51
CA GLU A 149 -3.11 5.61 21.95
C GLU A 149 -4.20 5.39 20.89
N ASN A 150 -3.85 5.44 19.61
CA ASN A 150 -4.76 5.16 18.49
C ASN A 150 -4.10 4.23 17.48
N GLN A 151 -4.71 3.08 17.25
CA GLN A 151 -4.25 2.09 16.28
C GLN A 151 -5.39 1.68 15.37
N THR A 152 -5.17 1.75 14.06
CA THR A 152 -6.13 1.25 13.08
C THR A 152 -5.39 0.31 12.14
N VAL A 153 -5.89 -0.93 12.07
CA VAL A 153 -5.42 -1.94 11.12
C VAL A 153 -6.43 -2.03 9.98
N TYR A 154 -5.97 -1.81 8.76
CA TYR A 154 -6.78 -1.98 7.56
C TYR A 154 -6.18 -3.08 6.70
N VAL A 155 -7.03 -3.98 6.19
CA VAL A 155 -6.65 -5.00 5.22
C VAL A 155 -7.28 -4.62 3.89
N ASP A 156 -6.44 -4.40 2.88
CA ASP A 156 -6.91 -4.17 1.53
C ASP A 156 -7.41 -5.49 0.92
N ALA A 157 -8.72 -5.58 0.68
CA ALA A 157 -9.36 -6.78 0.17
C ALA A 157 -9.01 -7.10 -1.29
N GLU A 158 -8.54 -6.11 -2.07
CA GLU A 158 -8.19 -6.32 -3.48
C GLU A 158 -6.73 -6.73 -3.65
N THR A 159 -5.83 -6.23 -2.78
CA THR A 159 -4.39 -6.46 -2.91
C THR A 159 -3.81 -7.40 -1.87
N GLY A 160 -4.53 -7.70 -0.78
CA GLY A 160 -4.05 -8.52 0.34
C GLY A 160 -2.99 -7.83 1.21
N PHE A 161 -2.81 -6.51 1.09
CA PHE A 161 -1.85 -5.77 1.92
C PHE A 161 -2.47 -5.42 3.27
N VAL A 162 -1.70 -5.57 4.33
CA VAL A 162 -2.05 -5.11 5.69
C VAL A 162 -1.36 -3.78 5.92
N VAL A 163 -2.14 -2.74 6.16
CA VAL A 163 -1.65 -1.40 6.51
C VAL A 163 -1.95 -1.16 7.98
N VAL A 164 -0.89 -0.93 8.76
CA VAL A 164 -0.98 -0.62 10.18
C VAL A 164 -0.64 0.85 10.37
N TRP A 165 -1.57 1.61 10.94
CA TRP A 165 -1.35 3.01 11.30
C TRP A 165 -1.33 3.14 12.82
N ALA A 166 -0.24 3.69 13.35
CA ALA A 166 -0.06 3.93 14.78
C ALA A 166 0.38 5.37 15.02
N GLU A 167 -0.37 6.08 15.85
CA GLU A 167 0.02 7.39 16.37
C GLU A 167 0.85 7.19 17.64
N VAL A 168 2.09 7.69 17.63
CA VAL A 168 2.95 7.67 18.81
C VAL A 168 2.87 9.04 19.46
N SER A 169 2.16 9.12 20.58
CA SER A 169 2.17 10.32 21.43
C SER A 169 3.58 10.48 22.02
N PRO A 170 4.25 11.64 21.85
CA PRO A 170 5.56 11.85 22.44
C PRO A 170 5.43 11.80 23.97
N MET A 171 6.17 10.91 24.63
CA MET A 171 6.25 10.88 26.09
C MET A 171 6.75 12.25 26.57
N VAL A 172 5.86 13.00 27.22
CA VAL A 172 6.26 14.22 27.95
C VAL A 172 7.11 13.75 29.12
N ALA A 173 8.44 13.91 29.00
CA ALA A 173 9.35 13.66 30.10
C ALA A 173 9.00 14.63 31.23
N GLY A 174 8.37 14.10 32.29
CA GLY A 174 8.09 14.84 33.51
C GLY A 174 9.39 15.36 34.11
N SER A 175 9.43 16.68 34.29
CA SER A 175 10.47 17.45 34.97
C SER A 175 10.59 17.11 36.44
#